data_AF-A0A077M6V6-F1
#
_entry.id   AF-A0A077M6V6-F1
#
_cell.length_a   1.000
_cell.length_b   1.000
_cell.length_c   1.000
_cell.angle_alpha   90.00
_cell.angle_beta   90.00
_cell.angle_gamma   90.00
#
_symmetry.space_group_name_H-M   'P 1'
#
loop_
_entity.id
_entity.type
_entity.pdbx_description
1 polymer ?
#
loop_
_entity_poly.entity_id
_entity_poly.type
_entity_poly.pdbx_seq_one_letter_code
_entity_poly.pdbx_strand_id
1 'polypeptide(L)'
;MRADPAEPPARPRHGALQIAERYGLMAVLVIAFVAFSVLLPETFPTLGNVKAMINSQAIILLLALALTLPLRSGDFDLSIAGTMTAAAAVVAQLTTTGTSIPVAIGANAVGTLIAHYLLNIFVTGLQLYGAQPWVSDVFNGMALILAVTFARVAARLSGRA
;
A
#
# COMPACT_ATOMS: atom_id res chain seq x y z
N MET A 1 -22.57 37.19 51.55
CA MET A 1 -22.78 36.59 50.21
C MET A 1 -22.05 37.47 49.20
N ARG A 2 -20.81 37.12 48.83
CA ARG A 2 -20.04 37.86 47.81
C ARG A 2 -20.47 37.33 46.44
N ALA A 3 -21.01 38.19 45.58
CA ALA A 3 -21.30 37.84 44.20
C ALA A 3 -19.96 37.72 43.45
N ASP A 4 -19.74 36.58 42.81
CA ASP A 4 -18.61 36.40 41.90
C ASP A 4 -18.79 37.31 40.67
N PRO A 5 -17.72 37.93 40.15
CA PRO A 5 -17.83 38.69 38.91
C PRO A 5 -18.15 37.73 37.75
N ALA A 6 -19.18 38.07 36.98
CA ALA A 6 -19.59 37.30 35.82
C ALA A 6 -18.45 37.17 34.81
N GLU A 7 -18.13 35.93 34.42
CA GLU A 7 -17.15 35.62 33.38
C GLU A 7 -17.57 36.29 32.05
N PRO A 8 -16.65 36.96 31.33
CA PRO A 8 -16.99 37.60 30.07
C PRO A 8 -17.39 36.54 29.03
N PRO A 9 -18.41 36.80 28.19
CA PRO A 9 -18.91 35.83 27.23
C PRO A 9 -17.82 35.47 26.21
N ALA A 10 -17.58 34.16 26.03
CA ALA A 10 -16.67 33.63 25.03
C ALA A 10 -17.07 34.11 23.62
N ARG A 11 -16.17 34.86 22.96
CA ARG A 11 -16.41 35.41 21.61
C ARG A 11 -16.49 34.26 20.58
N PRO A 12 -17.56 34.13 19.78
CA PRO A 12 -17.67 33.09 18.78
C PRO A 12 -16.82 33.45 17.56
N ARG A 13 -15.56 32.99 17.50
CA ARG A 13 -14.64 33.18 16.35
C ARG A 13 -14.63 31.98 15.37
N HIS A 14 -15.75 31.25 15.23
CA HIS A 14 -15.74 29.95 14.53
C HIS A 14 -16.77 29.79 13.38
N GLY A 15 -17.38 30.86 12.86
CA GLY A 15 -18.35 30.73 11.75
C GLY A 15 -17.71 30.58 10.36
N ALA A 16 -16.85 31.53 9.98
CA ALA A 16 -16.23 31.54 8.66
C ALA A 16 -15.17 30.45 8.48
N LEU A 17 -14.43 30.12 9.54
CA LEU A 17 -13.41 29.08 9.52
C LEU A 17 -14.02 27.67 9.44
N GLN A 18 -15.16 27.42 10.10
CA GLN A 18 -15.89 26.14 9.96
C GLN A 18 -16.47 25.96 8.56
N ILE A 19 -16.95 27.04 7.92
CA ILE A 19 -17.42 26.99 6.52
C ILE A 19 -16.24 26.73 5.58
N ALA A 20 -15.10 27.38 5.81
CA ALA A 20 -13.87 27.15 5.05
C ALA A 20 -13.34 25.71 5.22
N GLU A 21 -13.40 25.12 6.42
CA GLU A 21 -13.05 23.72 6.67
C GLU A 21 -14.03 22.75 6.00
N ARG A 22 -15.34 23.07 6.01
CA ARG A 22 -16.39 22.21 5.45
C ARG A 22 -16.39 22.18 3.92
N TYR A 23 -16.03 23.29 3.27
CA TYR A 23 -16.02 23.40 1.80
C TYR A 23 -14.62 23.46 1.18
N GLY A 24 -13.56 23.54 2.00
CA GLY A 24 -12.18 23.72 1.54
C GLY A 24 -11.72 22.62 0.60
N LEU A 25 -12.01 21.36 0.92
CA LEU A 25 -11.63 20.23 0.06
C LEU A 25 -12.32 20.30 -1.31
N MET A 26 -13.62 20.60 -1.33
CA MET A 26 -14.38 20.74 -2.58
C MET A 26 -13.89 21.92 -3.41
N ALA A 27 -13.61 23.06 -2.76
CA ALA A 27 -13.06 24.24 -3.41
C ALA A 27 -11.69 23.94 -4.03
N VAL A 28 -10.79 23.28 -3.30
CA VAL A 28 -9.46 22.89 -3.80
C VAL A 28 -9.57 21.95 -4.99
N LEU A 29 -10.49 20.98 -4.95
CA LEU A 29 -10.74 20.06 -6.06
C LEU A 29 -11.19 20.79 -7.33
N VAL A 30 -12.15 21.70 -7.20
CA VAL A 30 -12.67 22.49 -8.33
C VAL A 30 -11.57 23.40 -8.88
N ILE A 31 -10.85 24.09 -8.00
CA ILE A 31 -9.74 24.98 -8.40
C ILE A 31 -8.67 24.18 -9.13
N ALA A 32 -8.27 23.03 -8.60
CA ALA A 32 -7.26 22.18 -9.23
C ALA A 32 -7.73 21.66 -10.59
N PHE A 33 -8.98 21.21 -10.70
CA PHE A 33 -9.56 20.74 -11.95
C PHE A 33 -9.57 21.84 -13.02
N VAL A 34 -10.03 23.04 -12.66
CA VAL A 34 -10.04 24.20 -13.57
C VAL A 34 -8.62 24.61 -13.95
N ALA A 35 -7.70 24.69 -12.98
CA ALA A 35 -6.32 25.07 -13.22
C ALA A 35 -5.63 24.11 -14.19
N PHE A 36 -5.72 22.80 -13.97
CA PHE A 36 -5.12 21.81 -14.87
C PHE A 36 -5.85 21.75 -16.22
N SER A 37 -7.16 22.00 -16.27
CA SER A 37 -7.89 22.09 -17.55
C SER A 37 -7.44 23.27 -18.40
N VAL A 38 -7.06 24.39 -17.77
CA VAL A 38 -6.56 25.60 -18.47
C VAL A 38 -5.07 25.47 -18.81
N LEU A 39 -4.25 24.94 -17.90
CA LEU A 39 -2.81 24.82 -18.07
C LEU A 39 -2.41 23.67 -19.01
N LEU A 40 -3.24 22.62 -19.08
CA LEU A 40 -2.99 21.41 -19.88
C LEU A 40 -4.22 21.06 -20.74
N PRO A 41 -4.70 21.97 -21.61
CA PRO A 41 -5.98 21.83 -22.30
C PRO A 41 -6.04 20.67 -23.29
N GLU A 42 -4.90 20.32 -23.89
CA GLU A 42 -4.80 19.23 -24.88
C GLU A 42 -4.63 17.84 -24.25
N THR A 43 -4.39 17.76 -22.93
CA THR A 43 -4.07 16.48 -22.26
C THR A 43 -4.98 16.19 -21.08
N PHE A 44 -5.23 17.16 -20.20
CA PHE A 44 -5.94 16.95 -18.94
C PHE A 44 -7.47 16.80 -19.10
N PRO A 45 -8.22 17.72 -19.75
CA PRO A 45 -9.67 17.59 -19.92
C PRO A 45 -10.04 16.69 -21.12
N THR A 46 -9.21 15.70 -21.45
CA THR A 46 -9.47 14.80 -22.57
C THR A 46 -10.20 13.53 -22.12
N LEU A 47 -11.03 12.97 -23.01
CA LEU A 47 -11.65 11.66 -22.81
C LEU A 47 -10.61 10.54 -22.59
N GLY A 48 -9.43 10.66 -23.19
CA GLY A 48 -8.31 9.73 -22.99
C GLY A 48 -7.80 9.76 -21.55
N ASN A 49 -7.56 10.95 -21.00
CA ASN A 49 -7.12 11.11 -19.63
C ASN A 49 -8.21 10.72 -18.61
N VAL A 50 -9.48 11.07 -18.85
CA VAL A 50 -10.60 10.62 -18.00
C VAL A 50 -10.70 9.09 -17.98
N LYS A 51 -10.60 8.43 -19.15
CA LYS A 51 -10.56 6.96 -19.22
C LYS A 51 -9.33 6.39 -18.49
N ALA A 52 -8.17 7.01 -18.62
CA ALA A 52 -6.96 6.58 -17.92
C ALA A 52 -7.07 6.71 -16.40
N MET A 53 -7.66 7.81 -15.91
CA MET A 53 -7.92 8.04 -14.49
C MET A 53 -8.91 7.01 -13.93
N ILE A 54 -10.01 6.75 -14.65
CA ILE A 54 -11.01 5.75 -14.26
C ILE A 54 -10.40 4.34 -14.27
N ASN A 55 -9.68 3.96 -15.33
CA ASN A 55 -9.04 2.64 -15.44
C ASN A 55 -7.97 2.43 -14.36
N SER A 56 -7.23 3.48 -13.98
CA SER A 56 -6.20 3.40 -12.93
C SER A 56 -6.80 3.21 -11.54
N GLN A 57 -8.02 3.67 -11.30
CA GLN A 57 -8.72 3.45 -10.03
C GLN A 57 -9.57 2.18 -10.01
N ALA A 58 -9.90 1.61 -11.18
CA ALA A 58 -10.73 0.40 -11.28
C ALA A 58 -10.09 -0.81 -10.58
N ILE A 59 -8.77 -1.00 -10.68
CA ILE A 59 -8.06 -2.10 -10.01
C ILE A 59 -8.15 -1.94 -8.49
N ILE A 60 -7.96 -0.73 -7.96
CA ILE A 60 -8.03 -0.47 -6.51
C ILE A 60 -9.45 -0.67 -5.97
N LEU A 61 -10.48 -0.23 -6.71
CA LEU A 61 -11.88 -0.44 -6.33
C LEU A 61 -12.28 -1.92 -6.37
N LEU A 62 -11.88 -2.65 -7.41
CA LEU A 62 -12.11 -4.09 -7.50
C LEU A 62 -11.38 -4.84 -6.40
N LEU A 63 -10.13 -4.47 -6.09
CA LEU A 63 -9.39 -5.01 -4.95
C LEU A 63 -10.10 -4.68 -3.63
N ALA A 64 -10.53 -3.44 -3.41
CA ALA A 64 -11.22 -3.05 -2.18
C ALA A 64 -12.52 -3.85 -1.95
N LEU A 65 -13.31 -4.06 -3.01
CA LEU A 65 -14.52 -4.90 -2.96
C LEU A 65 -14.18 -6.38 -2.75
N ALA A 66 -13.17 -6.90 -3.44
CA ALA A 66 -12.70 -8.27 -3.27
C ALA A 66 -12.14 -8.52 -1.86
N LEU A 67 -11.50 -7.51 -1.25
CA LEU A 67 -10.94 -7.55 0.09
C LEU A 67 -12.00 -7.52 1.19
N THR A 68 -13.25 -7.15 0.90
CA THR A 68 -14.34 -7.15 1.90
C THR A 68 -14.59 -8.54 2.50
N LEU A 69 -14.47 -9.60 1.70
CA LEU A 69 -14.64 -11.00 2.13
C LEU A 69 -13.45 -11.47 3.02
N PRO A 70 -12.18 -11.33 2.61
CA PRO A 70 -11.01 -11.58 3.47
C PRO A 70 -11.01 -10.74 4.76
N LEU A 71 -11.34 -9.45 4.69
CA LEU A 71 -11.40 -8.56 5.86
C LEU A 71 -12.46 -8.99 6.88
N ARG A 72 -13.54 -9.65 6.45
CA ARG A 72 -14.56 -10.24 7.33
C ARG A 72 -14.11 -11.55 7.96
N SER A 73 -13.22 -12.29 7.30
CA SER A 73 -12.64 -13.54 7.80
C SER A 73 -11.50 -13.32 8.80
N GLY A 74 -11.02 -12.08 8.97
CA GLY A 74 -9.90 -11.75 9.85
C GLY A 74 -8.52 -12.05 9.25
N ASP A 75 -8.48 -12.76 8.12
CA ASP A 75 -7.26 -13.11 7.39
C ASP A 75 -7.12 -12.19 6.17
N PHE A 76 -6.37 -11.11 6.34
CA PHE A 76 -6.05 -10.16 5.27
C PHE A 76 -4.62 -10.38 4.76
N ASP A 77 -4.48 -11.11 3.66
CA ASP A 77 -3.16 -11.37 3.08
C ASP A 77 -2.83 -10.39 1.94
N LEU A 78 -2.34 -9.20 2.29
CA LEU A 78 -1.78 -8.24 1.33
C LEU A 78 -0.50 -8.73 0.64
N SER A 79 0.11 -9.80 1.13
CA SER A 79 1.35 -10.31 0.55
C SER A 79 1.12 -10.84 -0.86
N ILE A 80 -0.10 -11.18 -1.28
CA ILE A 80 -0.38 -11.65 -2.65
C ILE A 80 0.05 -10.61 -3.70
N ALA A 81 -0.43 -9.37 -3.57
CA ALA A 81 -0.07 -8.30 -4.51
C ALA A 81 1.43 -7.95 -4.42
N GLY A 82 2.00 -7.98 -3.21
CA GLY A 82 3.43 -7.75 -2.97
C GLY A 82 4.32 -8.84 -3.56
N THR A 83 3.97 -10.11 -3.39
CA THR A 83 4.71 -11.28 -3.89
C THR A 83 4.62 -11.36 -5.40
N MET A 84 3.47 -11.04 -6.01
CA MET A 84 3.35 -10.94 -7.47
C MET A 84 4.27 -9.85 -8.04
N THR A 85 4.27 -8.66 -7.44
CA THR A 85 5.11 -7.54 -7.90
C THR A 85 6.60 -7.85 -7.71
N ALA A 86 6.97 -8.41 -6.56
CA ALA A 86 8.34 -8.82 -6.27
C ALA A 86 8.80 -9.95 -7.21
N ALA A 87 7.94 -10.94 -7.46
CA ALA A 87 8.25 -12.03 -8.37
C ALA A 87 8.49 -11.53 -9.80
N ALA A 88 7.66 -10.60 -10.29
CA ALA A 88 7.87 -9.97 -11.59
C ALA A 88 9.20 -9.23 -11.67
N ALA A 89 9.56 -8.47 -10.62
CA ALA A 89 10.83 -7.75 -10.55
C ALA A 89 12.05 -8.70 -10.53
N VAL A 90 11.98 -9.81 -9.78
CA VAL A 90 13.05 -10.81 -9.73
C VAL A 90 13.22 -11.51 -11.07
N VAL A 91 12.12 -11.93 -11.73
CA VAL A 91 12.18 -12.53 -13.07
C VAL A 91 12.77 -11.54 -14.06
N ALA A 92 12.34 -10.27 -14.05
CA ALA A 92 12.91 -9.23 -14.90
C ALA A 92 14.41 -9.09 -14.66
N GLN A 93 14.85 -9.00 -13.40
CA GLN A 93 16.27 -8.90 -13.06
C GLN A 93 17.07 -10.12 -13.56
N LEU A 94 16.58 -11.34 -13.34
CA LEU A 94 17.24 -12.57 -13.80
C LEU A 94 17.39 -12.61 -15.33
N THR A 95 16.39 -12.11 -16.06
CA THR A 95 16.48 -12.02 -17.52
C THR A 95 17.51 -10.99 -18.00
N THR A 96 17.78 -9.91 -17.24
CA THR A 96 18.87 -8.98 -17.57
C THR A 96 20.26 -9.58 -17.41
N THR A 97 20.42 -10.61 -16.58
CA THR A 97 21.69 -11.35 -16.40
C THR A 97 21.88 -12.49 -17.40
N GLY A 98 21.03 -12.57 -18.44
CA GLY A 98 21.13 -13.59 -19.50
C GLY A 98 20.48 -14.93 -19.15
N THR A 99 19.76 -15.03 -18.03
CA THR A 99 18.98 -16.25 -17.71
C THR A 99 17.76 -16.34 -18.63
N SER A 100 17.50 -17.53 -19.18
CA SER A 100 16.32 -17.73 -20.03
C SER A 100 15.02 -17.57 -19.23
N ILE A 101 13.98 -17.02 -19.87
CA ILE A 101 12.69 -16.73 -19.23
C ILE A 101 12.11 -17.95 -18.48
N PRO A 102 12.09 -19.18 -19.05
CA PRO A 102 11.54 -20.33 -18.35
C PRO A 102 12.32 -20.69 -17.08
N VAL A 103 13.65 -20.57 -17.12
CA VAL A 103 14.52 -20.87 -15.97
C VAL A 103 14.37 -19.78 -14.89
N ALA A 104 14.28 -18.51 -15.28
CA ALA A 104 14.06 -17.40 -14.35
C ALA A 104 12.71 -17.55 -13.61
N ILE A 105 11.64 -17.88 -14.34
CA ILE A 105 10.32 -18.14 -13.76
C ILE A 105 10.38 -19.37 -12.84
N GLY A 106 10.96 -20.48 -13.32
CA GLY A 106 11.04 -21.73 -12.55
C GLY A 106 11.80 -21.56 -11.24
N ALA A 107 13.00 -20.96 -11.27
CA ALA A 107 13.82 -20.74 -10.08
C ALA A 107 13.12 -19.81 -9.07
N ASN A 108 12.51 -18.73 -9.56
CA ASN A 108 11.79 -17.78 -8.70
C ASN A 108 10.53 -18.41 -8.08
N ALA A 109 9.78 -19.21 -8.84
CA ALA A 109 8.61 -19.93 -8.34
C ALA A 109 8.98 -20.93 -7.25
N VAL A 110 10.03 -21.74 -7.47
CA VAL A 110 10.51 -22.70 -6.47
C VAL A 110 10.98 -21.99 -5.21
N GLY A 111 11.75 -20.91 -5.34
CA GLY A 111 12.19 -20.11 -4.19
C GLY A 111 11.02 -19.53 -3.39
N THR A 112 10.00 -19.03 -4.09
CA THR A 112 8.78 -18.48 -3.47
C THR A 112 7.99 -19.55 -2.72
N LEU A 113 7.82 -20.73 -3.31
CA LEU A 113 7.14 -21.86 -2.67
C LEU A 113 7.84 -22.31 -1.39
N ILE A 114 9.18 -22.44 -1.44
CA ILE A 114 9.98 -22.81 -0.26
C ILE A 114 9.82 -21.76 0.84
N ALA A 115 9.95 -20.48 0.49
CA ALA A 115 9.80 -19.38 1.44
C ALA A 115 8.42 -19.39 2.11
N HIS A 116 7.35 -19.57 1.33
CA HIS A 116 5.98 -19.57 1.85
C HIS A 116 5.71 -20.81 2.72
N TYR A 117 6.22 -21.98 2.35
CA TYR A 117 6.10 -23.19 3.17
C TYR A 117 6.80 -23.04 4.52
N LEU A 118 8.03 -22.53 4.53
CA LEU A 118 8.77 -22.28 5.77
C LEU A 118 8.02 -21.29 6.66
N LEU A 119 7.56 -20.17 6.09
CA LEU A 119 6.77 -19.17 6.78
C LEU A 119 5.52 -19.78 7.43
N ASN A 120 4.77 -20.59 6.65
CA ASN A 120 3.54 -21.22 7.12
C ASN A 120 3.80 -22.23 8.25
N ILE A 121 4.89 -22.98 8.20
CA ILE A 121 5.29 -23.90 9.30
C ILE A 121 5.52 -23.11 10.59
N PHE A 122 6.25 -22.00 10.53
CA PHE A 122 6.51 -21.15 11.70
C PHE A 122 5.23 -20.51 12.23
N VAL A 123 4.40 -19.95 11.35
CA VAL A 123 3.12 -19.33 11.73
C VAL A 123 2.19 -20.36 12.40
N THR A 124 2.03 -21.53 11.79
CA THR A 124 1.23 -22.62 12.35
C THR A 124 1.78 -23.07 13.70
N GLY A 125 3.10 -23.21 13.84
CA GLY A 125 3.75 -23.55 15.10
C GLY A 125 3.48 -22.53 16.21
N LEU A 126 3.55 -21.23 15.90
CA LEU A 126 3.24 -20.15 16.84
C LEU A 126 1.76 -20.19 17.28
N GLN A 127 0.84 -20.38 16.34
CA GLN A 127 -0.59 -20.45 16.65
C GLN A 127 -0.93 -21.68 17.52
N LEU A 128 -0.29 -22.83 17.27
CA LEU A 128 -0.42 -24.02 18.11
C LEU A 128 0.10 -23.79 19.54
N TYR A 129 1.08 -22.89 19.71
CA TYR A 129 1.58 -22.45 21.02
C TYR A 129 0.67 -21.40 21.69
N GLY A 130 -0.48 -21.09 21.08
CA GLY A 130 -1.45 -20.12 21.59
C GLY A 130 -1.12 -18.66 21.24
N ALA A 131 -0.19 -18.43 20.31
CA ALA A 131 0.09 -17.07 19.83
C ALA A 131 -1.16 -16.47 19.16
N GLN A 132 -1.43 -15.21 19.48
CA GLN A 132 -2.53 -14.46 18.90
C GLN A 132 -2.26 -14.16 17.42
N PRO A 133 -3.30 -14.02 16.57
CA PRO A 133 -3.13 -13.82 15.12
C PRO A 133 -2.20 -12.65 14.74
N TRP A 134 -2.22 -11.55 15.50
CA TRP A 134 -1.35 -10.38 15.25
C TRP A 134 0.14 -10.72 15.31
N VAL A 135 0.53 -11.77 16.03
CA VAL A 135 1.94 -12.23 16.12
C VAL A 135 2.42 -12.74 14.77
N SER A 136 1.54 -13.40 14.00
CA SER A 136 1.83 -13.88 12.65
C SER A 136 2.11 -12.71 11.70
N ASP A 137 1.36 -11.62 11.80
CA ASP A 137 1.57 -10.42 10.98
C ASP A 137 2.92 -9.73 11.29
N VAL A 138 3.25 -9.62 12.58
CA VAL A 138 4.55 -9.09 13.01
C VAL A 138 5.69 -9.97 12.53
N PHE A 139 5.53 -11.29 12.61
CA PHE A 139 6.52 -12.25 12.12
C PHE A 139 6.72 -12.13 10.61
N ASN A 140 5.64 -12.03 9.83
CA ASN A 140 5.68 -11.84 8.38
C ASN A 140 6.42 -10.54 8.00
N GLY A 141 6.13 -9.45 8.71
CA GLY A 141 6.82 -8.17 8.51
C GLY A 141 8.32 -8.24 8.83
N MET A 142 8.70 -8.86 9.95
CA MET A 142 10.10 -9.04 10.32
C MET A 142 10.87 -9.93 9.34
N ALA A 143 10.26 -11.04 8.90
CA ALA A 143 10.84 -11.91 7.89
C ALA A 143 11.16 -11.15 6.60
N LEU A 144 10.26 -10.27 6.17
CA LEU A 144 10.46 -9.44 4.98
C LEU A 144 11.60 -8.42 5.17
N ILE A 145 11.65 -7.74 6.33
CA ILE A 145 12.73 -6.79 6.63
C ILE A 145 14.09 -7.49 6.64
N LEU A 146 14.19 -8.66 7.28
CA LEU A 146 15.40 -9.46 7.32
C LEU A 146 15.81 -9.92 5.91
N ALA A 147 14.86 -10.41 5.12
CA ALA A 147 15.10 -10.84 3.75
C ALA A 147 15.61 -9.70 2.86
N VAL A 148 14.98 -8.52 2.89
CA VAL A 148 15.39 -7.35 2.10
C VAL A 148 16.75 -6.83 2.56
N THR A 149 17.00 -6.80 3.87
CA THR A 149 18.28 -6.36 4.43
C THR A 149 19.40 -7.30 4.00
N PHE A 150 19.19 -8.61 4.14
CA PHE A 150 20.12 -9.63 3.69
C PHE A 150 20.37 -9.54 2.18
N ALA A 151 19.32 -9.44 1.37
CA ALA A 151 19.43 -9.34 -0.08
C ALA A 151 20.25 -8.11 -0.51
N ARG A 152 20.04 -6.96 0.14
CA ARG A 152 20.84 -5.74 -0.14
C ARG A 152 22.31 -5.90 0.27
N VAL A 153 22.58 -6.55 1.40
CA VAL A 153 23.95 -6.81 1.84
C VAL A 153 24.64 -7.79 0.90
N ALA A 154 23.98 -8.90 0.55
CA ALA A 154 24.48 -9.90 -0.38
C ALA A 154 24.77 -9.30 -1.77
N ALA A 155 23.87 -8.46 -2.30
CA ALA A 155 24.08 -7.78 -3.58
C ALA A 155 25.29 -6.82 -3.53
N ARG A 156 25.51 -6.12 -2.41
CA ARG A 156 26.69 -5.25 -2.22
C ARG A 156 28.00 -6.02 -2.13
N LEU A 157 27.96 -7.25 -1.62
CA LEU A 157 29.13 -8.13 -1.55
C LEU A 157 29.43 -8.76 -2.92
N SER A 158 28.40 -9.13 -3.67
CA SER A 158 28.56 -9.71 -5.01
C SER A 158 29.02 -8.71 -6.07
N GLY A 159 28.73 -7.42 -5.93
CA GLY A 159 29.23 -6.37 -6.84
C GLY A 159 30.68 -5.94 -6.61
N ARG A 160 31.40 -6.60 -5.68
CA ARG A 160 32.81 -6.36 -5.38
C ARG A 160 33.75 -7.46 -5.89
N ALA A 161 33.21 -8.50 -6.53
CA ALA A 161 33.94 -9.57 -7.20
C ALA A 161 33.85 -9.37 -8.72
#